data_AF-A0A7S2BH20-F1
#
_entry.id   AF-A0A7S2BH20-F1
#
_cell.length_a   1.000
_cell.length_b   1.000
_cell.length_c   1.000
_cell.angle_alpha   90.00
_cell.angle_beta   90.00
_cell.angle_gamma   90.00
#
_symmetry.space_group_name_H-M   'P 1'
#
loop_
_entity.id
_entity.type
_entity.pdbx_description
1 polymer ?
#
loop_
_entity_poly.entity_id
_entity_poly.type
_entity_poly.pdbx_seq_one_letter_code
_entity_poly.pdbx_strand_id
1 'polypeptide(L)'
;EVLRLQLPVGVDAMQESFTGFDCDNSRFGQLLCRRLGYMQVEAGTWQGNEVNGMVREVRMMVKCPPKPMLPDMTRVHIRHRLKMSPHGEMTLEREVATLDVPYGETFTLQVQGTGP
;
A
#
# COMPACT_ATOMS: atom_id res chain seq x y z
N GLU A 1 16.22 6.48 4.04
CA GLU A 1 15.42 7.12 2.97
C GLU A 1 15.54 6.29 1.71
N VAL A 2 14.42 5.82 1.13
CA VAL A 2 14.42 4.89 -0.03
C VAL A 2 14.25 5.64 -1.35
N LEU A 3 13.46 6.71 -1.37
CA LEU A 3 13.15 7.49 -2.56
C LEU A 3 12.63 8.87 -2.16
N ARG A 4 13.06 9.93 -2.85
CA ARG A 4 12.51 11.29 -2.75
C ARG A 4 12.24 11.83 -4.14
N LEU A 5 11.01 12.23 -4.40
CA LEU A 5 10.56 12.74 -5.71
C LEU A 5 9.71 13.98 -5.50
N GLN A 6 9.87 14.96 -6.41
CA GLN A 6 8.95 16.08 -6.54
C GLN A 6 8.05 15.81 -7.74
N LEU A 7 6.75 15.71 -7.50
CA LEU A 7 5.75 15.45 -8.52
C LEU A 7 4.93 16.73 -8.75
N PRO A 8 4.78 17.20 -10.00
CA PRO A 8 3.98 18.38 -10.31
C PRO A 8 2.49 18.00 -10.36
N VAL A 9 1.95 17.54 -9.23
CA VAL A 9 0.55 17.13 -9.07
C VAL A 9 -0.12 17.97 -7.97
N GLY A 10 -1.41 18.27 -8.15
CA GLY A 10 -2.20 18.93 -7.11
C GLY A 10 -2.41 18.04 -5.89
N VAL A 11 -2.63 18.65 -4.72
CA VAL A 11 -2.85 17.95 -3.44
C VAL A 11 -4.04 16.96 -3.55
N ASP A 12 -5.15 17.37 -4.16
CA ASP A 12 -6.32 16.51 -4.36
C ASP A 12 -6.01 15.24 -5.17
N ALA A 13 -5.22 15.38 -6.24
CA ALA A 13 -4.81 14.25 -7.08
C ALA A 13 -3.82 13.34 -6.35
N MET A 14 -2.98 13.90 -5.48
CA MET A 14 -2.11 13.12 -4.60
C MET A 14 -2.93 12.34 -3.58
N GLN A 15 -3.94 12.97 -2.97
CA GLN A 15 -4.85 12.35 -2.02
C GLN A 15 -5.66 11.22 -2.67
N GLU A 16 -6.17 11.42 -3.89
CA GLU A 16 -6.81 10.36 -4.67
C GLU A 16 -5.84 9.19 -4.93
N SER A 17 -4.57 9.48 -5.24
CA SER A 17 -3.56 8.44 -5.46
C SER A 17 -3.23 7.67 -4.17
N PHE A 18 -3.15 8.35 -3.03
CA PHE A 18 -2.85 7.72 -1.73
C PHE A 18 -4.03 6.89 -1.23
N THR A 19 -5.25 7.40 -1.38
CA THR A 19 -6.46 6.64 -1.06
C THR A 19 -6.69 5.51 -2.07
N GLY A 20 -6.19 5.62 -3.29
CA GLY A 20 -6.21 4.56 -4.32
C GLY A 20 -5.06 3.56 -4.26
N PHE A 21 -4.08 3.74 -3.36
CA PHE A 21 -2.84 2.95 -3.35
C PHE A 21 -3.11 1.46 -3.06
N ASP A 22 -2.49 0.55 -3.81
CA ASP A 22 -2.73 -0.91 -3.70
C ASP A 22 -4.21 -1.34 -3.77
N CYS A 23 -5.06 -0.57 -4.46
CA CYS A 23 -6.50 -0.82 -4.53
C CYS A 23 -6.98 -0.80 -5.98
N ASP A 24 -7.84 -1.73 -6.40
CA ASP A 24 -8.34 -1.80 -7.78
C ASP A 24 -9.65 -1.03 -8.01
N ASN A 25 -10.14 -0.29 -7.00
CA ASN A 25 -11.36 0.52 -7.12
C ASN A 25 -11.13 1.93 -7.69
N SER A 26 -9.87 2.34 -7.87
CA SER A 26 -9.50 3.65 -8.41
C SER A 26 -8.68 3.49 -9.70
N ARG A 27 -8.71 4.50 -10.59
CA ARG A 27 -7.93 4.44 -11.84
C ARG A 27 -6.43 4.32 -11.57
N PHE A 28 -5.92 5.10 -10.61
CA PHE A 28 -4.51 5.05 -10.22
C PHE A 28 -4.14 3.65 -9.70
N GLY A 29 -4.92 3.14 -8.75
CA GLY A 29 -4.62 1.86 -8.13
C GLY A 29 -4.77 0.67 -9.09
N GLN A 30 -5.74 0.66 -10.01
CA GLN A 30 -5.82 -0.33 -11.08
C GLN A 30 -4.55 -0.37 -11.94
N LEU A 31 -4.05 0.80 -12.33
CA LEU A 31 -2.82 0.91 -13.12
C LEU A 31 -1.60 0.42 -12.32
N LEU A 32 -1.52 0.80 -11.04
CA LEU A 32 -0.44 0.39 -10.14
C LEU A 32 -0.45 -1.14 -9.93
N CYS A 33 -1.58 -1.71 -9.54
CA CYS A 33 -1.76 -3.14 -9.33
C CYS A 33 -1.39 -3.94 -10.58
N ARG A 34 -1.87 -3.51 -11.76
CA ARG A 34 -1.52 -4.15 -13.04
C ARG A 34 -0.02 -4.05 -13.34
N ARG A 35 0.59 -2.89 -13.09
CA ARG A 35 2.03 -2.67 -13.37
C ARG A 35 2.92 -3.50 -12.46
N LEU A 36 2.53 -3.66 -11.19
CA LEU A 36 3.25 -4.43 -10.18
C LEU A 36 2.91 -5.93 -10.20
N GLY A 37 1.91 -6.33 -10.99
CA GLY A 37 1.48 -7.73 -11.11
C GLY A 37 0.71 -8.23 -9.88
N TYR A 38 0.04 -7.33 -9.16
CA TYR A 38 -0.86 -7.70 -8.07
C TYR A 38 -2.13 -8.34 -8.64
N MET A 39 -2.56 -9.44 -8.03
CA MET A 39 -3.72 -10.22 -8.44
C MET A 39 -4.64 -10.43 -7.25
N GLN A 40 -5.95 -10.66 -7.52
CA GLN A 40 -6.96 -10.90 -6.48
C GLN A 40 -6.91 -9.83 -5.38
N VAL A 41 -6.86 -8.56 -5.80
CA VAL A 41 -6.78 -7.43 -4.87
C VAL A 41 -8.14 -7.23 -4.23
N GLU A 42 -8.18 -7.28 -2.90
CA GLU A 42 -9.35 -7.02 -2.08
C GLU A 42 -8.99 -5.94 -1.07
N ALA A 43 -9.51 -4.73 -1.26
CA ALA A 43 -9.31 -3.62 -0.35
C ALA A 43 -10.56 -3.38 0.50
N GLY A 44 -10.40 -3.36 1.81
CA GLY A 44 -11.43 -2.92 2.73
C GLY A 44 -11.73 -1.43 2.61
N THR A 45 -12.85 -1.01 3.18
CA THR A 45 -13.18 0.41 3.32
C THR A 45 -12.24 1.09 4.30
N TRP A 46 -11.99 2.38 4.08
CA TRP A 46 -11.30 3.20 5.08
C TRP A 46 -12.17 3.36 6.32
N GLN A 47 -11.58 3.13 7.48
CA GLN A 47 -12.21 3.27 8.79
C GLN A 47 -11.37 4.21 9.66
N GLY A 48 -12.02 4.98 10.53
CA GLY A 48 -11.36 5.95 11.40
C GLY A 48 -11.81 7.37 11.11
N ASN A 49 -10.97 8.33 11.49
CA ASN A 49 -11.25 9.76 11.34
C ASN A 49 -9.95 10.54 11.08
N GLU A 50 -10.08 11.81 10.73
CA GLU A 50 -8.95 12.69 10.41
C GLU A 50 -7.98 12.88 11.59
N VAL A 51 -8.47 12.79 12.83
CA VAL A 51 -7.68 13.01 14.05
C VAL A 51 -6.76 11.82 14.36
N ASN A 52 -7.27 10.59 14.27
CA ASN A 52 -6.53 9.38 14.61
C ASN A 52 -5.85 8.74 13.38
N GLY A 53 -6.16 9.25 12.19
CA GLY A 53 -5.83 8.69 10.90
C GLY A 53 -6.87 7.67 10.44
N MET A 54 -6.96 7.51 9.12
CA MET A 54 -7.79 6.49 8.48
C MET A 54 -6.96 5.22 8.31
N VAL A 55 -7.58 4.06 8.47
CA VAL A 55 -6.97 2.74 8.33
C VAL A 55 -7.78 1.90 7.36
N ARG A 56 -7.11 1.10 6.55
CA ARG A 56 -7.75 0.02 5.80
C ARG A 56 -6.84 -1.19 5.72
N GLU A 57 -7.44 -2.34 5.49
CA GLU A 57 -6.73 -3.58 5.19
C GLU A 57 -6.84 -3.88 3.69
N VAL A 58 -5.77 -4.38 3.10
CA VAL A 58 -5.70 -4.81 1.71
C VAL A 58 -5.13 -6.22 1.66
N ARG A 59 -5.77 -7.10 0.91
CA ARG A 59 -5.33 -8.47 0.65
C ARG A 59 -5.08 -8.62 -0.83
N MET A 60 -4.01 -9.33 -1.19
CA MET A 60 -3.69 -9.61 -2.59
C MET A 60 -2.79 -10.82 -2.73
N MET A 61 -2.61 -11.24 -3.97
CA MET A 61 -1.65 -12.26 -4.39
C MET A 61 -0.55 -11.62 -5.24
N VAL A 62 0.70 -11.95 -4.96
CA VAL A 62 1.88 -11.46 -5.70
C VAL A 62 2.69 -12.63 -6.21
N LYS A 63 3.12 -12.54 -7.48
CA LYS A 63 4.01 -13.53 -8.07
C LYS A 63 5.41 -13.43 -7.47
N CYS A 64 5.91 -14.54 -6.96
CA CYS A 64 7.27 -14.60 -6.47
C CYS A 64 8.25 -14.76 -7.65
N PRO A 65 9.45 -14.17 -7.57
CA PRO A 65 10.51 -14.47 -8.52
C PRO A 65 10.96 -15.94 -8.36
N PRO A 66 11.35 -16.62 -9.44
CA PRO A 66 11.73 -18.03 -9.39
C PRO A 66 12.97 -18.21 -8.50
N LYS A 67 12.79 -18.84 -7.34
CA LYS A 67 13.86 -19.18 -6.39
C LYS A 67 13.53 -20.50 -5.67
N PRO A 68 14.52 -21.35 -5.34
CA PRO A 68 14.31 -22.72 -4.84
C PRO A 68 13.42 -22.87 -3.59
N MET A 69 13.21 -21.81 -2.81
CA MET A 69 12.44 -21.84 -1.56
C MET A 69 11.20 -20.94 -1.58
N LEU A 70 10.92 -20.26 -2.69
CA LEU A 70 9.73 -19.42 -2.80
C LEU A 70 8.62 -20.21 -3.50
N PRO A 71 7.35 -20.10 -3.06
CA PRO A 71 6.23 -20.57 -3.86
C PRO A 71 6.16 -19.76 -5.17
N ASP A 72 5.36 -20.19 -6.14
CA ASP A 72 5.12 -19.37 -7.35
C ASP A 72 4.40 -18.05 -7.03
N MET A 73 3.60 -18.07 -5.97
CA MET A 73 2.68 -17.02 -5.56
C MET A 73 2.66 -16.92 -4.03
N THR A 74 2.51 -15.71 -3.51
CA THR A 74 2.32 -15.49 -2.07
C THR A 74 1.17 -14.53 -1.79
N ARG A 75 0.43 -14.81 -0.72
CA ARG A 75 -0.54 -13.90 -0.13
C ARG A 75 0.18 -12.77 0.57
N VAL A 76 -0.25 -11.56 0.26
CA VAL A 76 0.22 -10.34 0.90
C VAL A 76 -0.96 -9.68 1.60
N HIS A 77 -0.74 -9.34 2.88
CA HIS A 77 -1.65 -8.54 3.66
C HIS A 77 -0.99 -7.19 3.93
N ILE A 78 -1.68 -6.11 3.61
CA ILE A 78 -1.18 -4.75 3.82
C ILE A 78 -2.17 -3.98 4.66
N ARG A 79 -1.69 -3.48 5.80
CA ARG A 79 -2.41 -2.50 6.60
C ARG A 79 -1.96 -1.11 6.22
N HIS A 80 -2.86 -0.31 5.67
CA HIS A 80 -2.63 1.10 5.40
C HIS A 80 -3.06 1.97 6.57
N ARG A 81 -2.29 3.02 6.84
CA ARG A 81 -2.68 4.10 7.73
C ARG A 81 -2.38 5.44 7.07
N LEU A 82 -3.42 6.22 6.81
CA LEU A 82 -3.34 7.56 6.25
C LEU A 82 -3.51 8.59 7.36
N LYS A 83 -2.57 9.51 7.50
CA LYS A 83 -2.60 10.62 8.46
C LYS A 83 -2.50 11.94 7.72
N MET A 84 -3.27 12.92 8.17
CA MET A 84 -3.13 14.31 7.75
C MET A 84 -2.52 15.10 8.89
N SER A 85 -1.45 15.85 8.61
CA SER A 85 -0.87 16.75 9.59
C SER A 85 -1.70 18.04 9.70
N PRO A 86 -1.59 18.79 10.80
CA PRO A 86 -2.20 20.13 10.91
C PRO A 86 -1.70 21.13 9.85
N HIS A 87 -0.56 20.86 9.21
CA HIS A 87 0.05 21.70 8.20
C HIS A 87 -0.33 21.30 6.77
N GLY A 88 -1.22 20.32 6.60
CA GLY A 88 -1.68 19.83 5.29
C GLY A 88 -0.87 18.67 4.72
N GLU A 89 0.28 18.32 5.32
CA GLU A 89 1.08 17.20 4.85
C GLU A 89 0.35 15.87 5.07
N MET A 90 0.36 15.02 4.04
CA MET A 90 -0.28 13.72 4.06
C MET A 90 0.77 12.61 4.19
N THR A 91 0.56 11.68 5.11
CA THR A 91 1.45 10.54 5.35
C THR A 91 0.68 9.23 5.17
N LEU A 92 1.14 8.37 4.26
CA LEU A 92 0.67 7.01 4.10
C LEU A 92 1.71 6.03 4.66
N GLU A 93 1.35 5.36 5.76
CA GLU A 93 2.09 4.26 6.35
C GLU A 93 1.50 2.93 5.85
N ARG A 94 2.38 1.96 5.57
CA ARG A 94 2.03 0.62 5.11
C ARG A 94 2.78 -0.38 5.97
N GLU A 95 2.06 -1.30 6.59
CA GLU A 95 2.62 -2.49 7.21
C GLU A 95 2.28 -3.69 6.32
N VAL A 96 3.31 -4.34 5.78
CA VAL A 96 3.19 -5.40 4.77
C VAL A 96 3.62 -6.73 5.39
N ALA A 97 2.75 -7.73 5.32
CA ALA A 97 3.03 -9.10 5.71
C ALA A 97 2.90 -10.05 4.51
N THR A 98 3.85 -10.96 4.36
CA THR A 98 3.86 -12.02 3.34
C THR A 98 3.62 -13.35 4.03
N LEU A 99 2.59 -14.10 3.64
CA LEU A 99 2.12 -15.22 4.47
C LEU A 99 2.65 -16.59 4.05
N ASP A 100 3.10 -16.74 2.80
CA ASP A 100 3.43 -18.05 2.23
C ASP A 100 4.92 -18.24 1.92
N VAL A 101 5.75 -17.24 2.22
CA VAL A 101 7.20 -17.32 2.04
C VAL A 101 7.86 -17.85 3.32
N PRO A 102 9.02 -18.52 3.22
CA PRO A 102 9.78 -18.92 4.40
C PRO A 102 10.01 -17.75 5.35
N TYR A 103 9.74 -17.96 6.64
CA TYR A 103 9.83 -16.95 7.69
C TYR A 103 8.86 -15.76 7.55
N GLY A 104 7.87 -15.82 6.65
CA GLY A 104 6.94 -14.72 6.41
C GLY A 104 6.12 -14.29 7.64
N GLU A 105 5.89 -15.21 8.57
CA GLU A 105 5.24 -14.96 9.85
C GLU A 105 6.14 -14.29 10.90
N THR A 106 7.46 -14.29 10.70
CA THR A 106 8.43 -13.77 11.67
C THR A 106 8.78 -12.31 11.46
N PHE A 107 8.34 -11.69 10.35
CA PHE A 107 8.62 -10.29 10.06
C PHE A 107 7.46 -9.60 9.34
N THR A 108 7.40 -8.29 9.53
CA THR A 108 6.58 -7.38 8.72
C THR A 108 7.46 -6.27 8.18
N LEU A 109 7.09 -5.70 7.04
CA LEU A 109 7.80 -4.57 6.44
C LEU A 109 7.00 -3.30 6.70
N GLN A 110 7.67 -2.28 7.24
CA GLN A 110 7.09 -0.96 7.40
C GLN A 110 7.59 -0.04 6.28
N VAL A 111 6.66 0.56 5.55
CA VAL A 111 6.94 1.50 4.46
C VAL A 111 6.16 2.79 4.71
N GLN A 112 6.84 3.93 4.60
CA GLN A 112 6.22 5.24 4.80
C GLN A 112 6.44 6.10 3.57
N GLY A 113 5.37 6.71 3.07
CA GLY A 113 5.40 7.75 2.05
C GLY A 113 4.79 9.03 2.59
N THR A 114 5.43 10.17 2.32
CA THR A 114 4.94 11.50 2.71
C THR A 114 4.76 12.37 1.47
N GLY A 115 3.74 13.22 1.52
CA GLY A 115 3.41 14.19 0.48
C GLY A 115 3.03 15.55 1.09
N PRO A 116 3.26 16.65 0.37
CA PRO A 116 2.79 17.99 0.74
C PRO A 116 1.26 18.09 0.77
#